data_AF-D7L1G2-F1
#
_entry.id   AF-D7L1G2-F1
#
_cell.length_a   1.000
_cell.length_b   1.000
_cell.length_c   1.000
_cell.angle_alpha   90.00
_cell.angle_beta   90.00
_cell.angle_gamma   90.00
#
_symmetry.space_group_name_H-M   'P 1'
#
loop_
_entity.id
_entity.type
_entity.pdbx_description
1 polymer ?
#
loop_
_entity_poly.entity_id
_entity_poly.type
_entity_poly.pdbx_seq_one_letter_code
_entity_poly.pdbx_strand_id
1 'polypeptide(L)' 'MWYLSEGQPSIKCMAHSLQSLLSGMNLFLSHLNITFRRDPTNFRPRINKLESTKDREQKAAGSYYYLDD' A
#
# COMPACT_ATOMS: atom_id res chain seq x y z
N MET A 1 0.18 5.58 13.54
CA MET A 1 0.99 4.39 13.86
C MET A 1 0.24 3.17 13.34
N TRP A 2 0.92 2.23 12.69
CA TRP A 2 0.32 1.09 12.00
C TRP A 2 0.83 -0.23 12.58
N TYR A 3 -0.04 -1.22 12.67
CA TYR A 3 0.29 -2.59 13.01
C TYR A 3 0.00 -3.47 11.79
N LEU A 4 1.00 -4.27 11.38
CA LEU A 4 0.88 -5.16 10.24
C LEU A 4 1.03 -6.61 10.70
N SER A 5 0.12 -7.47 10.24
CA SER A 5 0.27 -8.92 10.33
C SER A 5 0.47 -9.52 8.94
N GLU A 6 1.29 -10.56 8.85
CA GLU A 6 1.52 -11.32 7.62
C GLU A 6 1.50 -12.82 7.87
N GLY A 7 1.26 -13.60 6.83
CA GLY A 7 1.28 -15.05 6.90
C GLY A 7 0.20 -15.68 6.04
N GLN A 8 -0.04 -16.97 6.27
CA GLN A 8 -1.02 -17.74 5.53
C GLN A 8 -2.26 -17.94 6.42
N PRO A 9 -3.46 -17.54 5.95
CA PRO A 9 -4.69 -17.73 6.71
C PRO A 9 -4.85 -19.17 7.20
N SER A 10 -5.24 -19.32 8.46
CA SER A 10 -5.43 -20.62 9.14
C SER A 10 -4.18 -21.50 9.28
N ILE A 11 -2.97 -20.98 8.99
CA ILE A 11 -1.72 -21.75 9.07
C ILE A 11 -0.66 -21.03 9.90
N LYS A 12 -0.31 -19.79 9.56
CA LYS A 12 0.74 -19.02 10.24
C LYS A 12 0.42 -17.53 10.23
N CYS A 13 0.75 -16.85 11.32
CA CYS A 13 0.60 -15.40 11.45
C CYS A 13 1.83 -14.85 12.20
N MET A 14 2.47 -13.83 11.62
CA MET A 14 3.53 -13.06 12.24
C MET A 14 3.09 -11.61 12.38
N ALA A 15 3.27 -11.09 13.58
CA ALA A 15 3.04 -9.71 13.94
C ALA A 15 4.31 -8.90 13.75
N HIS A 16 4.26 -7.80 12.98
CA HIS A 16 5.37 -6.86 12.89
C HIS A 16 5.35 -5.87 14.06
N SER A 17 6.51 -5.29 14.35
CA SER A 17 6.61 -4.14 15.25
C SER A 17 5.84 -2.94 14.70
N LEU A 18 5.47 -2.00 15.57
CA LEU A 18 4.76 -0.79 15.17
C LEU A 18 5.57 -0.01 14.12
N GLN A 19 4.90 0.38 13.04
CA GLN A 19 5.49 1.15 11.95
C GLN A 19 4.79 2.49 11.75
N SER A 20 5.40 3.36 10.95
CA SER A 20 4.71 4.57 10.48
C SER A 20 3.55 4.18 9.57
N LEU A 21 2.56 5.08 9.43
CA LEU A 21 1.43 4.81 8.53
C LEU A 21 1.90 4.59 7.09
N LEU A 22 2.86 5.40 6.62
CA LEU A 22 3.39 5.29 5.26
C LEU A 22 4.06 3.93 5.00
N SER A 23 4.99 3.54 5.86
CA SER A 23 5.75 2.30 5.71
C SER A 23 4.84 1.08 5.81
N GLY A 24 3.98 1.04 6.84
CA GLY A 24 3.04 -0.05 7.06
C GLY A 24 2.03 -0.21 5.91
N MET A 25 1.47 0.89 5.40
CA MET A 25 0.55 0.86 4.27
C MET A 25 1.22 0.46 2.96
N ASN A 26 2.44 0.95 2.69
CA ASN A 26 3.18 0.55 1.48
C ASN A 26 3.49 -0.94 1.50
N LEU A 27 3.96 -1.47 2.64
CA LEU A 27 4.23 -2.90 2.79
C LEU A 27 2.95 -3.73 2.63
N PHE A 28 1.86 -3.35 3.31
CA PHE A 28 0.57 -4.02 3.19
C PHE A 28 0.05 -4.09 1.74
N LEU A 29 0.07 -2.95 1.05
CA LEU A 29 -0.44 -2.87 -0.32
C LEU A 29 0.49 -3.58 -1.33
N SER A 30 1.79 -3.64 -1.04
CA SER A 30 2.73 -4.42 -1.85
C SER A 30 2.41 -5.93 -1.81
N HIS A 31 2.01 -6.47 -0.64
CA HIS A 31 1.58 -7.86 -0.52
C HIS A 31 0.30 -8.16 -1.31
N LEU A 32 -0.58 -7.16 -1.47
CA LEU A 32 -1.78 -7.27 -2.29
C LEU A 32 -1.52 -6.98 -3.78
N ASN A 33 -0.33 -6.50 -4.14
CA ASN A 33 0.03 -6.04 -5.48
C ASN A 33 -0.92 -4.96 -6.06
N ILE A 34 -1.40 -4.07 -5.19
CA ILE A 34 -2.35 -2.99 -5.51
C ILE A 34 -1.73 -1.64 -5.19
N THR A 35 -1.92 -0.62 -6.04
CA THR A 35 -1.47 0.74 -5.77
C THR A 35 -2.64 1.73 -5.66
N PHE A 36 -2.49 2.74 -4.81
CA PHE A 36 -3.44 3.84 -4.66
C PHE A 36 -2.81 5.18 -5.03
N ARG A 37 -3.58 5.99 -5.74
CA ARG A 37 -3.29 7.41 -6.00
C ARG A 37 -4.26 8.30 -5.25
N ARG A 38 -3.87 9.55 -5.00
CA ARG A 38 -4.77 10.55 -4.44
C ARG A 38 -5.43 11.34 -5.57
N ASP A 39 -6.71 11.66 -5.40
CA ASP A 39 -7.40 12.60 -6.28
C ASP A 39 -7.05 14.03 -5.84
N PRO A 40 -6.53 14.88 -6.73
CA PRO A 40 -6.08 16.23 -6.36
C PRO A 40 -7.23 17.18 -5.97
N THR A 41 -8.48 16.86 -6.32
CA THR A 41 -9.62 17.74 -6.07
C THR A 41 -10.26 17.54 -4.69
N ASN A 42 -10.27 16.30 -4.21
CA ASN A 42 -11.04 15.90 -3.03
C ASN A 42 -10.24 14.98 -2.09
N PHE A 43 -8.98 14.72 -2.41
CA PHE A 43 -8.02 14.02 -1.58
C PHE A 43 -8.35 12.57 -1.23
N ARG A 44 -9.40 11.94 -1.81
CA ARG A 44 -9.69 10.53 -1.50
C ARG A 44 -8.77 9.59 -2.28
N PRO A 45 -8.34 8.49 -1.66
CA PRO A 45 -7.54 7.46 -2.33
C PRO A 45 -8.38 6.76 -3.41
N ARG A 46 -7.82 6.64 -4.62
CA ARG A 46 -8.36 5.88 -5.75
C ARG A 46 -7.41 4.76 -6.08
N ILE A 47 -7.95 3.55 -6.19
CA ILE A 47 -7.20 2.39 -6.66
C ILE A 47 -6.79 2.60 -8.12
N ASN A 48 -5.54 2.27 -8.47
CA ASN A 48 -5.13 2.21 -9.86
C ASN A 48 -5.62 0.92 -10.51
N LYS A 49 -5.90 0.97 -11.82
CA LYS A 49 -6.17 -0.24 -12.60
C LYS A 49 -4.86 -1.04 -12.71
N LEU A 50 -4.95 -2.34 -12.48
CA LEU A 50 -3.83 -3.28 -12.61
C LEU A 50 -3.13 -3.13 -13.97
N GLU A 51 -1.79 -3.06 -13.96
CA GLU A 51 -0.91 -2.87 -15.13
C GLU A 51 -1.10 -1.56 -15.90
N SER A 52 -1.91 -0.62 -15.40
CA SER A 52 -1.96 0.73 -15.96
C SER A 52 -0.60 1.42 -15.86
N THR A 53 -0.35 2.42 -16.70
CA THR A 53 0.91 3.18 -16.67
C THR A 53 1.23 3.71 -15.27
N LYS A 54 0.24 4.29 -14.59
CA LYS A 54 0.40 4.79 -13.21
C LYS A 54 0.65 3.68 -12.18
N ASP A 55 0.03 2.51 -12.34
CA ASP A 55 0.28 1.36 -11.46
C ASP A 55 1.73 0.87 -11.61
N ARG A 56 2.22 0.75 -12.84
CA ARG A 56 3.59 0.32 -13.14
C ARG A 56 4.63 1.33 -12.65
N GLU A 57 4.41 2.63 -12.86
CA GLU A 57 5.28 3.69 -12.36
C GLU A 57 5.38 3.67 -10.82
N GLN A 58 4.24 3.54 -10.13
CA GLN A 58 4.18 3.49 -8.67
C GLN A 58 4.86 2.24 -8.10
N LYS A 59 4.63 1.07 -8.71
CA LYS A 59 5.31 -0.18 -8.35
C LYS A 59 6.82 -0.10 -8.57
N ALA A 60 7.27 0.48 -9.69
CA ALA A 60 8.69 0.69 -9.97
C ALA A 60 9.35 1.64 -8.97
N ALA A 61 8.60 2.65 -8.48
CA ALA A 61 9.03 3.56 -7.43
C ALA A 61 8.89 2.99 -6.01
N GLY A 62 8.39 1.76 -5.84
CA GLY A 62 8.10 1.16 -4.52
C GLY A 62 7.05 1.93 -3.70
N SER A 63 6.26 2.79 -4.34
CA SER A 63 5.33 3.72 -3.69
C SER A 63 3.88 3.32 -3.99
N TYR A 64 3.35 2.43 -3.16
CA TYR A 64 1.99 1.89 -3.24
C TYR A 64 0.94 2.80 -2.56
N TYR A 65 1.38 3.69 -1.67
CA TYR A 65 0.54 4.66 -0.95
C TYR A 65 1.23 6.02 -0.81
N TYR A 66 0.51 7.09 -1.10
CA TYR A 66 0.95 8.47 -0.94
C TYR A 66 0.20 9.14 0.23
N LEU A 67 0.94 9.76 1.15
CA LEU A 67 0.39 10.53 2.27
C LEU A 67 0.22 12.02 1.97
N ASP A 68 1.11 12.57 1.14
CA ASP A 68 1.21 14.00 0.86
C ASP A 68 0.97 14.28 -0.64
N ASP A 69 0.70 15.54 -0.96
CA ASP A 69 0.30 16.06 -2.27
C ASP A 69 1.35 15.88 -3.38
#